data_AF-A0A1B9GRZ3-F1
#
_entry.id   AF-A0A1B9GRZ3-F1
#
_cell.length_a   1.000
_cell.length_b   1.000
_cell.length_c   1.000
_cell.angle_alpha   90.00
_cell.angle_beta   90.00
_cell.angle_gamma   90.00
#
_symmetry.space_group_name_H-M   'P 1'
#
loop_
_entity.id
_entity.type
_entity.pdbx_description
1 polymer ?
#
loop_
_entity_poly.entity_id
_entity_poly.type
_entity_poly.pdbx_seq_one_letter_code
_entity_poly.pdbx_strand_id
1 'polypeptide(L)'
;MSFDYVRKIVSGNKARFIDPENAVNLDLVYVTDRIIIMGYPATGVAGLYRNRRRDVLKFINSRHGEKWWIWNLCPLYENAYSPESMHGRVSRYPFPDHHPPPLPLLPLAVREMTAWLEGDQQRVAIIHCKAGKGRSGTLLCSYLLSLPDLPPPPQLDRSYTHKELKKRLEERESKQLERATSTSEEDREGWVYVGEGQAMTGIKVTDDPLDLGRVATPAQSERIDVGSVDRSTNSSTTTLSRPSPPPSVHIRDGRVDEVFKLHSSRRMKPTSSGRGVSIPSQRRWCRYIHLLFTNEAPPSYLSPKPSRVRLTSITLLLSPPSGWQKPLASLVVGGAGGTGQGKAWASVARYDDEYVEELKSRGGTGEGVGGQISWGGVGGKGRFDTNKMFRSCGKMVSNPVDEEIVKLLPRDHEDYITHHLTPAHSSLILDRSREFRMKFHLASIPLGWAWMIPAFHLPEPPADGGSSDKRTHTLYFPRSQVDFPLGPGQSIHQIVVRLEEVPEGDKEQTARLMTDEEERKEGVEDDKGERVKEDGE
;
A
#
# COMPACT_ATOMS: atom_id res chain seq x y z
N MET A 1 29.40 -15.29 13.48
CA MET A 1 28.61 -14.90 12.27
C MET A 1 28.79 -13.40 12.06
N SER A 2 29.18 -12.93 10.88
CA SER A 2 29.38 -11.48 10.63
C SER A 2 28.03 -10.73 10.63
N PHE A 3 27.99 -9.51 11.17
CA PHE A 3 26.78 -8.68 11.21
C PHE A 3 26.21 -8.38 9.81
N ASP A 4 27.07 -8.32 8.78
CA ASP A 4 26.62 -8.11 7.40
C ASP A 4 25.91 -9.33 6.81
N TYR A 5 26.24 -10.53 7.29
CA TYR A 5 25.53 -11.76 6.91
C TYR A 5 24.10 -11.75 7.47
N VAL A 6 23.91 -11.34 8.72
CA VAL A 6 22.58 -11.22 9.35
C VAL A 6 21.72 -10.16 8.64
N ARG A 7 22.31 -9.01 8.28
CA ARG A 7 21.62 -7.98 7.48
C ARG A 7 21.20 -8.47 6.11
N LYS A 8 22.02 -9.30 5.46
CA LYS A 8 21.71 -9.89 4.16
C LYS A 8 20.52 -10.84 4.25
N ILE A 9 20.45 -11.64 5.31
CA ILE A 9 19.31 -12.53 5.60
C ILE A 9 18.05 -11.69 5.81
N VAL A 10 18.07 -10.70 6.73
CA VAL A 10 16.89 -9.86 7.02
C VAL A 10 16.44 -9.01 5.81
N SER A 11 17.36 -8.67 4.91
CA SER A 11 16.96 -8.01 3.66
C SER A 11 16.33 -8.97 2.64
N GLY A 12 16.50 -10.28 2.78
CA GLY A 12 16.01 -11.29 1.85
C GLY A 12 16.27 -10.92 0.39
N ASN A 13 15.20 -10.78 -0.38
CA ASN A 13 15.21 -10.47 -1.81
C ASN A 13 15.22 -8.97 -2.15
N LYS A 14 15.37 -8.07 -1.17
CA LYS A 14 15.35 -6.62 -1.39
C LYS A 14 16.69 -6.08 -1.88
N ALA A 15 16.63 -5.05 -2.72
CA ALA A 15 17.81 -4.28 -3.10
C ALA A 15 18.28 -3.39 -1.93
N ARG A 16 19.60 -3.20 -1.82
CA ARG A 16 20.25 -2.41 -0.76
C ARG A 16 21.19 -1.39 -1.40
N PHE A 17 21.31 -0.22 -0.78
CA PHE A 17 22.33 0.76 -1.11
C PHE A 17 23.64 0.38 -0.42
N ILE A 18 24.59 -0.14 -1.18
CA ILE A 18 25.90 -0.61 -0.69
C ILE A 18 26.98 0.22 -1.37
N ASP A 19 27.66 1.04 -0.58
CA ASP A 19 28.75 1.90 -1.02
C ASP A 19 29.92 1.77 -0.02
N PRO A 20 30.83 0.80 -0.23
CA PRO A 20 31.93 0.54 0.69
C PRO A 20 32.88 1.74 0.85
N GLU A 21 33.04 2.53 -0.21
CA GLU A 21 33.95 3.70 -0.22
C GLU A 21 33.46 4.79 0.74
N ASN A 22 32.14 4.95 0.85
CA ASN A 22 31.50 5.85 1.81
C ASN A 22 31.06 5.15 3.11
N ALA A 23 31.44 3.87 3.30
CA ALA A 23 31.03 3.01 4.40
C ALA A 23 29.50 2.95 4.62
N VAL A 24 28.72 2.89 3.53
CA VAL A 24 27.25 2.83 3.55
C VAL A 24 26.77 1.42 3.21
N ASN A 25 25.92 0.84 4.06
CA ASN A 25 25.19 -0.40 3.76
C ASN A 25 23.77 -0.32 4.34
N LEU A 26 22.86 0.28 3.58
CA LEU A 26 21.49 0.54 4.01
C LEU A 26 20.49 -0.27 3.17
N ASP A 27 19.49 -0.82 3.84
CA ASP A 27 18.26 -1.28 3.20
C ASP A 27 17.46 -0.06 2.74
N LEU A 28 17.85 0.50 1.61
CA LEU A 28 17.40 1.76 1.05
C LEU A 28 17.54 1.71 -0.47
N VAL A 29 16.58 2.27 -1.20
CA VAL A 29 16.61 2.41 -2.67
C VAL A 29 16.05 3.75 -3.11
N TYR A 30 16.66 4.36 -4.14
CA TYR A 30 16.04 5.44 -4.89
C TYR A 30 15.08 4.84 -5.92
N VAL A 31 13.79 5.15 -5.79
CA VAL A 31 12.78 4.81 -6.79
C VAL A 31 12.85 5.81 -7.93
N THR A 32 13.02 7.08 -7.57
CA THR A 32 13.32 8.23 -8.45
C THR A 32 14.38 9.08 -7.74
N ASP A 33 14.85 10.16 -8.35
CA ASP A 33 15.75 11.11 -7.67
C ASP A 33 15.14 11.79 -6.45
N ARG A 34 13.80 11.73 -6.33
CA ARG A 34 13.02 12.46 -5.32
C ARG A 34 12.26 11.55 -4.37
N ILE A 35 12.29 10.23 -4.60
CA ILE A 35 11.52 9.27 -3.82
C ILE A 35 12.43 8.12 -3.41
N ILE A 36 12.54 7.93 -2.09
CA ILE A 36 13.36 6.89 -1.47
C ILE A 36 12.43 5.94 -0.71
N ILE A 37 12.68 4.64 -0.83
CA ILE A 37 12.12 3.63 0.07
C ILE A 37 13.24 3.06 0.94
N MET A 38 12.97 2.89 2.23
CA MET A 38 13.90 2.23 3.14
C MET A 38 13.23 1.25 4.12
N GLY A 39 14.04 0.38 4.72
CA GLY A 39 13.68 -0.35 5.93
C GLY A 39 13.79 0.50 7.19
N TYR A 40 13.21 0.02 8.29
CA TYR A 40 13.07 0.78 9.53
C TYR A 40 14.40 1.29 10.12
N PRO A 41 14.51 2.58 10.49
CA PRO A 41 15.70 3.18 11.12
C PRO A 41 15.76 2.85 12.62
N ALA A 42 16.44 1.74 12.92
CA ALA A 42 16.53 1.16 14.25
C ALA A 42 17.63 1.78 15.13
N THR A 43 17.43 1.68 16.44
CA THR A 43 18.43 1.92 17.50
C THR A 43 18.69 0.63 18.28
N GLY A 44 19.75 0.61 19.08
CA GLY A 44 20.10 -0.54 19.92
C GLY A 44 20.38 -1.82 19.13
N VAL A 45 20.03 -2.97 19.70
CA VAL A 45 20.29 -4.31 19.15
C VAL A 45 19.63 -4.51 17.77
N ALA A 46 18.47 -3.90 17.54
CA ALA A 46 17.78 -3.98 16.24
C ALA A 46 18.62 -3.37 15.10
N GLY A 47 19.50 -2.40 15.38
CA GLY A 47 20.45 -1.84 14.42
C GLY A 47 21.59 -2.78 14.00
N LEU A 48 21.71 -3.96 14.60
CA LEU A 48 22.65 -4.99 14.15
C LEU A 48 22.15 -5.65 12.86
N TYR A 49 20.84 -5.80 12.70
CA TYR A 49 20.22 -6.49 11.55
C TYR A 49 19.33 -5.59 10.68
N ARG A 50 18.94 -4.39 11.16
CA ARG A 50 18.27 -3.35 10.38
C ARG A 50 19.18 -2.14 10.12
N ASN A 51 18.64 -1.13 9.44
CA ASN A 51 19.30 0.15 9.24
C ASN A 51 19.58 0.81 10.59
N ARG A 52 20.85 1.13 10.87
CA ARG A 52 21.19 1.95 12.04
C ARG A 52 20.74 3.39 11.78
N ARG A 53 19.95 3.97 12.68
CA ARG A 53 19.43 5.35 12.50
C ARG A 53 20.54 6.37 12.28
N ARG A 54 21.66 6.26 12.99
CA ARG A 54 22.82 7.14 12.80
C ARG A 54 23.34 7.12 11.36
N ASP A 55 23.43 5.93 10.78
CA ASP A 55 23.96 5.75 9.42
C ASP A 55 22.95 6.26 8.38
N VAL A 56 21.64 6.10 8.64
CA VAL A 56 20.56 6.72 7.85
C VAL A 56 20.67 8.24 7.88
N LEU A 57 20.78 8.85 9.07
CA LEU A 57 20.90 10.30 9.21
C LEU A 57 22.16 10.86 8.54
N LYS A 58 23.31 10.19 8.73
CA LYS A 58 24.56 10.55 8.04
C LYS A 58 24.36 10.53 6.52
N PHE A 59 23.77 9.45 5.99
CA PHE A 59 23.52 9.29 4.56
C PHE A 59 22.61 10.39 4.02
N ILE A 60 21.43 10.59 4.60
CA ILE A 60 20.44 11.54 4.06
C ILE A 60 20.88 13.00 4.21
N ASN A 61 21.51 13.36 5.34
CA ASN A 61 21.99 14.73 5.55
C ASN A 61 23.15 15.06 4.60
N SER A 62 24.07 14.12 4.35
CA SER A 62 25.19 14.34 3.44
C SER A 62 24.77 14.57 1.98
N ARG A 63 23.65 13.96 1.54
CA ARG A 63 23.20 14.02 0.13
C ARG A 63 22.08 15.02 -0.13
N HIS A 64 21.28 15.33 0.89
CA HIS A 64 20.06 16.14 0.75
C HIS A 64 20.01 17.34 1.70
N GLY A 65 21.00 17.51 2.58
CA GLY A 65 20.99 18.56 3.60
C GLY A 65 19.72 18.47 4.45
N GLU A 66 18.91 19.53 4.39
CA GLU A 66 17.62 19.62 5.09
C GLU A 66 16.41 19.28 4.22
N LYS A 67 16.61 18.97 2.94
CA LYS A 67 15.55 18.82 1.93
C LYS A 67 14.95 17.41 1.88
N TRP A 68 14.79 16.77 3.02
CA TRP A 68 14.19 15.44 3.11
C TRP A 68 13.06 15.40 4.13
N TRP A 69 12.05 14.58 3.88
CA TRP A 69 10.96 14.32 4.82
C TRP A 69 10.58 12.84 4.84
N ILE A 70 10.15 12.33 6.00
CA ILE A 70 9.87 10.91 6.20
C ILE A 70 8.39 10.63 6.36
N TRP A 71 7.87 9.66 5.59
CA TRP A 71 6.56 9.04 5.82
C TRP A 71 6.75 7.70 6.53
N ASN A 72 6.36 7.66 7.81
CA ASN A 72 6.42 6.48 8.67
C ASN A 72 5.07 5.75 8.69
N LEU A 73 5.06 4.51 8.21
CA LEU A 73 3.86 3.67 8.13
C LEU A 73 3.72 2.64 9.27
N CYS A 74 4.65 2.65 10.24
CA CYS A 74 4.62 1.74 11.38
C CYS A 74 3.70 2.27 12.50
N PRO A 75 2.74 1.45 12.98
CA PRO A 75 2.05 1.68 14.24
C PRO A 75 3.02 1.76 15.42
N LEU A 76 2.65 2.47 16.47
CA LEU A 76 3.47 2.62 17.68
C LEU A 76 3.72 1.29 18.39
N TYR A 77 2.73 0.39 18.40
CA TYR A 77 2.89 -0.94 19.01
C TYR A 77 3.85 -1.87 18.26
N GLU A 78 4.25 -1.51 17.03
CA GLU A 78 5.15 -2.33 16.21
C GLU A 78 6.58 -1.81 16.25
N ASN A 79 6.81 -0.63 15.65
CA ASN A 79 8.13 -0.02 15.54
C ASN A 79 7.98 1.51 15.59
N ALA A 80 8.40 2.11 16.70
CA ALA A 80 8.26 3.54 16.96
C ALA A 80 9.62 4.22 17.16
N TYR A 81 9.69 5.50 16.84
CA TYR A 81 10.78 6.37 17.26
C TYR A 81 10.25 7.79 17.41
N SER A 82 10.91 8.59 18.25
CA SER A 82 10.50 9.97 18.48
C SER A 82 10.80 10.83 17.25
N PRO A 83 9.91 11.76 16.84
CA PRO A 83 10.17 12.67 15.73
C PRO A 83 11.45 13.48 15.88
N GLU A 84 11.81 13.86 17.10
CA GLU A 84 13.02 14.64 17.44
C GLU A 84 14.28 13.88 17.02
N SER A 85 14.27 12.55 17.15
CA SER A 85 15.38 11.70 16.71
C SER A 85 15.60 11.70 15.18
N MET A 86 14.68 12.31 14.43
CA MET A 86 14.74 12.55 12.99
C MET A 86 14.52 14.03 12.66
N HIS A 87 14.98 14.94 13.54
CA HIS A 87 14.90 16.40 13.35
C HIS A 87 13.47 16.94 13.15
N GLY A 88 12.45 16.26 13.66
CA GLY A 88 11.05 16.65 13.49
C GLY A 88 10.50 16.46 12.07
N ARG A 89 11.27 15.92 11.13
CA ARG A 89 10.91 15.78 9.71
C ARG A 89 10.23 14.44 9.41
N VAL A 90 9.13 14.17 10.12
CA VAL A 90 8.42 12.89 10.07
C VAL A 90 6.92 13.10 10.11
N SER A 91 6.23 12.52 9.13
CA SER A 91 4.78 12.38 9.11
C SER A 91 4.37 10.92 9.30
N ARG A 92 3.40 10.67 10.17
CA ARG A 92 2.98 9.30 10.54
C ARG A 92 1.65 8.93 9.89
N TYR A 93 1.63 7.82 9.15
CA TYR A 93 0.43 7.23 8.55
C TYR A 93 0.38 5.72 8.85
N PRO A 94 0.16 5.36 10.12
CA PRO A 94 0.31 3.99 10.59
C PRO A 94 -0.81 3.09 10.06
N PHE A 95 -0.46 1.87 9.67
CA PHE A 95 -1.40 0.76 9.53
C PHE A 95 -0.69 -0.58 9.78
N PRO A 96 -1.43 -1.62 10.22
CA PRO A 96 -0.86 -2.90 10.60
C PRO A 96 -0.04 -3.55 9.49
N ASP A 97 1.03 -4.25 9.86
CA ASP A 97 1.82 -5.02 8.90
C ASP A 97 0.95 -6.06 8.19
N HIS A 98 1.24 -6.34 6.92
CA HIS A 98 0.51 -7.32 6.10
C HIS A 98 -0.98 -7.02 5.79
N HIS A 99 -1.48 -5.84 6.15
CA HIS A 99 -2.84 -5.40 5.87
C HIS A 99 -2.82 -4.19 4.90
N PRO A 100 -3.88 -3.94 4.11
CA PRO A 100 -4.07 -2.63 3.49
C PRO A 100 -4.49 -1.60 4.57
N PRO A 101 -4.25 -0.29 4.40
CA PRO A 101 -4.72 0.72 5.35
C PRO A 101 -6.25 0.94 5.23
N PRO A 102 -6.89 1.72 6.12
CA PRO A 102 -8.14 2.37 5.75
C PRO A 102 -7.97 3.13 4.44
N LEU A 103 -8.88 2.98 3.49
CA LEU A 103 -8.71 3.61 2.16
C LEU A 103 -8.50 5.14 2.26
N PRO A 104 -9.21 5.88 3.15
CA PRO A 104 -9.02 7.32 3.31
C PRO A 104 -7.62 7.78 3.79
N LEU A 105 -6.80 6.87 4.33
CA LEU A 105 -5.43 7.18 4.75
C LEU A 105 -4.53 7.53 3.56
N LEU A 106 -4.70 6.83 2.43
CA LEU A 106 -3.81 6.95 1.27
C LEU A 106 -3.93 8.31 0.56
N PRO A 107 -5.12 8.86 0.26
CA PRO A 107 -5.25 10.20 -0.31
C PRO A 107 -4.62 11.28 0.58
N LEU A 108 -4.78 11.20 1.90
CA LEU A 108 -4.18 12.16 2.84
C LEU A 108 -2.64 12.11 2.82
N ALA A 109 -2.07 10.90 2.78
CA ALA A 109 -0.62 10.72 2.73
C ALA A 109 -0.04 11.21 1.39
N VAL A 110 -0.72 10.89 0.29
CA VAL A 110 -0.37 11.37 -1.05
C VAL A 110 -0.42 12.89 -1.10
N ARG A 111 -1.48 13.51 -0.56
CA ARG A 111 -1.62 14.97 -0.52
C ARG A 111 -0.46 15.67 0.18
N GLU A 112 -0.12 15.24 1.39
CA GLU A 112 1.00 15.83 2.13
C GLU A 112 2.33 15.62 1.40
N MET A 113 2.54 14.44 0.80
CA MET A 113 3.76 14.13 0.05
C MET A 113 3.89 14.97 -1.22
N THR A 114 2.80 15.19 -1.95
CA THR A 114 2.78 16.07 -3.12
C THR A 114 3.14 17.50 -2.72
N ALA A 115 2.49 18.07 -1.70
CA ALA A 115 2.79 19.43 -1.25
C ALA A 115 4.23 19.61 -0.76
N TRP A 116 4.80 18.61 -0.08
CA TRP A 116 6.22 18.63 0.30
C TRP A 116 7.12 18.72 -0.92
N LEU A 117 6.90 17.85 -1.90
CA LEU A 117 7.72 17.76 -3.10
C LEU A 117 7.53 18.99 -4.01
N GLU A 118 6.32 19.52 -4.16
CA GLU A 118 6.09 20.71 -4.99
C GLU A 118 6.77 21.97 -4.43
N GLY A 119 6.98 22.04 -3.12
CA GLY A 119 7.59 23.23 -2.50
C GLY A 119 9.07 23.47 -2.84
N ASP A 120 9.82 22.48 -3.35
CA ASP A 120 11.20 22.66 -3.86
C ASP A 120 11.63 21.44 -4.70
N GLN A 121 12.17 21.66 -5.90
CA GLN A 121 12.61 20.62 -6.84
C GLN A 121 13.71 19.70 -6.30
N GLN A 122 14.48 20.16 -5.32
CA GLN A 122 15.52 19.36 -4.67
C GLN A 122 15.01 18.52 -3.51
N ARG A 123 13.77 18.74 -3.04
CA ARG A 123 13.18 17.97 -1.94
C ARG A 123 12.95 16.52 -2.32
N VAL A 124 13.22 15.65 -1.34
CA VAL A 124 13.02 14.22 -1.43
C VAL A 124 12.04 13.72 -0.37
N ALA A 125 11.23 12.72 -0.74
CA ALA A 125 10.35 12.00 0.14
C ALA A 125 10.92 10.63 0.47
N ILE A 126 10.94 10.26 1.74
CA ILE A 126 11.46 8.99 2.24
C ILE A 126 10.32 8.20 2.85
N ILE A 127 9.90 7.12 2.20
CA ILE A 127 8.83 6.25 2.68
C ILE A 127 9.44 5.05 3.38
N HIS A 128 9.00 4.73 4.59
CA HIS A 128 9.40 3.49 5.25
C HIS A 128 8.27 2.82 6.03
N CYS A 129 8.44 1.53 6.22
CA CYS A 129 7.73 0.73 7.21
C CYS A 129 8.78 -0.09 7.98
N LYS A 130 8.49 -1.36 8.29
CA LYS A 130 9.46 -2.30 8.87
C LYS A 130 10.53 -2.72 7.86
N ALA A 131 10.09 -3.29 6.73
CA ALA A 131 10.95 -3.87 5.70
C ALA A 131 11.01 -3.02 4.40
N GLY A 132 10.21 -1.98 4.28
CA GLY A 132 10.13 -1.14 3.08
C GLY A 132 9.57 -1.88 1.85
N LYS A 133 8.62 -2.80 2.03
CA LYS A 133 8.07 -3.65 0.94
C LYS A 133 6.57 -3.40 0.74
N GLY A 134 5.70 -4.17 1.40
CA GLY A 134 4.24 -4.09 1.20
C GLY A 134 3.65 -2.71 1.51
N ARG A 135 3.69 -2.28 2.78
CA ARG A 135 3.11 -0.99 3.22
C ARG A 135 3.71 0.21 2.48
N SER A 136 5.04 0.29 2.41
CA SER A 136 5.75 1.37 1.70
C SER A 136 5.44 1.36 0.20
N GLY A 137 5.35 0.17 -0.39
CA GLY A 137 4.93 -0.02 -1.77
C GLY A 137 3.50 0.44 -2.02
N THR A 138 2.56 0.16 -1.11
CA THR A 138 1.18 0.64 -1.22
C THR A 138 1.12 2.17 -1.29
N LEU A 139 1.78 2.87 -0.37
CA LEU A 139 1.81 4.34 -0.41
C LEU A 139 2.56 4.88 -1.64
N LEU A 140 3.71 4.31 -1.98
CA LEU A 140 4.45 4.71 -3.18
C LEU A 140 3.59 4.56 -4.43
N CYS A 141 2.97 3.38 -4.61
CA CYS A 141 2.14 3.11 -5.78
C CYS A 141 0.95 4.07 -5.82
N SER A 142 0.31 4.36 -4.69
CA SER A 142 -0.74 5.39 -4.61
C SER A 142 -0.25 6.76 -5.09
N TYR A 143 0.93 7.22 -4.67
CA TYR A 143 1.49 8.48 -5.15
C TYR A 143 1.83 8.45 -6.65
N LEU A 144 2.46 7.38 -7.14
CA LEU A 144 2.77 7.28 -8.56
C LEU A 144 1.50 7.26 -9.42
N LEU A 145 0.40 6.72 -8.89
CA LEU A 145 -0.92 6.75 -9.55
C LEU A 145 -1.58 8.13 -9.53
N SER A 146 -1.21 9.02 -8.60
CA SER A 146 -1.73 10.39 -8.57
C SER A 146 -1.00 11.35 -9.51
N LEU A 147 0.19 10.99 -9.97
CA LEU A 147 0.94 11.81 -10.94
C LEU A 147 0.31 11.72 -12.32
N PRO A 148 0.46 12.74 -13.19
CA PRO A 148 0.03 12.67 -14.59
C PRO A 148 0.85 11.63 -15.38
N ASP A 149 2.17 11.63 -15.17
CA ASP A 149 3.13 10.75 -15.83
C ASP A 149 4.02 10.03 -14.82
N LEU A 150 4.52 8.85 -15.20
CA LEU A 150 5.48 8.13 -14.36
C LEU A 150 6.84 8.83 -14.43
N PRO A 151 7.45 9.13 -13.26
CA PRO A 151 8.76 9.77 -13.22
C PRO A 151 9.84 8.83 -13.78
N PRO A 152 10.90 9.39 -14.38
CA PRO A 152 11.99 8.57 -14.89
C PRO A 152 12.74 7.83 -13.77
N PRO A 153 13.55 6.82 -14.11
CA PRO A 153 14.60 6.34 -13.20
C PRO A 153 15.46 7.49 -12.68
N PRO A 154 16.09 7.33 -11.49
CA PRO A 154 17.06 8.28 -10.98
C PRO A 154 18.08 8.67 -12.06
N GLN A 155 18.40 9.93 -12.16
CA GLN A 155 19.35 10.47 -13.12
C GLN A 155 20.48 11.23 -12.44
N LEU A 156 20.24 11.74 -11.23
CA LEU A 156 21.21 12.52 -10.49
C LEU A 156 22.30 11.61 -9.90
N ASP A 157 23.54 12.09 -9.96
CA ASP A 157 24.71 11.33 -9.48
C ASP A 157 24.58 10.99 -7.98
N ARG A 158 23.95 11.88 -7.19
CA ARG A 158 23.64 11.65 -5.76
C ARG A 158 22.69 10.48 -5.50
N SER A 159 22.03 9.93 -6.51
CA SER A 159 21.13 8.78 -6.38
C SER A 159 21.84 7.45 -6.55
N TYR A 160 23.10 7.46 -7.00
CA TYR A 160 23.88 6.28 -7.30
C TYR A 160 24.96 5.99 -6.26
N THR A 161 25.34 4.72 -6.15
CA THR A 161 26.57 4.30 -5.44
C THR A 161 27.80 4.76 -6.21
N HIS A 162 28.95 4.87 -5.53
CA HIS A 162 30.19 5.26 -6.21
C HIS A 162 30.52 4.38 -7.43
N LYS A 163 30.35 3.06 -7.30
CA LYS A 163 30.58 2.09 -8.39
C LYS A 163 29.63 2.31 -9.57
N GLU A 164 28.34 2.52 -9.32
CA GLU A 164 27.36 2.77 -10.38
C GLU A 164 27.61 4.11 -11.06
N LEU A 165 27.98 5.13 -10.28
CA LEU A 165 28.31 6.46 -10.80
C LEU A 165 29.53 6.41 -11.72
N LYS A 166 30.62 5.77 -11.29
CA LYS A 166 31.83 5.60 -12.10
C LYS A 166 31.50 4.98 -13.46
N LYS A 167 30.76 3.87 -13.46
CA LYS A 167 30.32 3.21 -14.70
C LYS A 167 29.51 4.14 -15.60
N ARG A 168 28.59 4.94 -15.04
CA ARG A 168 27.78 5.88 -15.83
C ARG A 168 28.62 7.01 -16.42
N LEU A 169 29.64 7.49 -15.72
CA LEU A 169 30.55 8.51 -16.23
C LEU A 169 31.37 7.96 -17.42
N GLU A 170 31.91 6.75 -17.29
CA GLU A 170 32.62 6.05 -18.38
C GLU A 170 31.71 5.84 -19.62
N GLU A 171 30.44 5.47 -19.41
CA GLU A 171 29.45 5.34 -20.50
C GLU A 171 29.11 6.68 -21.15
N ARG A 172 29.05 7.78 -20.37
CA ARG A 172 28.81 9.15 -20.90
C ARG A 172 30.00 9.61 -21.75
N GLU A 173 31.22 9.40 -21.27
CA GLU A 173 32.45 9.71 -22.00
C GLU A 173 32.55 8.91 -23.31
N SER A 174 32.26 7.60 -23.26
CA SER A 174 32.27 6.74 -24.45
C SER A 174 31.26 7.20 -25.51
N LYS A 175 30.03 7.54 -25.12
CA LYS A 175 29.00 8.06 -26.03
C LYS A 175 29.35 9.44 -26.59
N GLN A 176 30.01 10.29 -25.81
CA GLN A 176 30.49 11.58 -26.31
C GLN A 176 31.57 11.39 -27.36
N LEU A 177 32.50 10.45 -27.14
CA LEU A 177 33.54 10.11 -28.11
C LEU A 177 32.95 9.55 -29.41
N GLU A 178 32.02 8.59 -29.32
CA GLU A 178 31.31 8.03 -30.48
C GLU A 178 30.57 9.12 -31.28
N ARG A 179 29.87 10.02 -30.59
CA ARG A 179 29.17 11.14 -31.22
C ARG A 179 30.14 12.08 -31.92
N ALA A 180 31.25 12.43 -31.26
CA ALA A 180 32.28 13.29 -31.83
C ALA A 180 32.93 12.68 -33.09
N THR A 181 33.14 11.36 -33.12
CA THR A 181 33.64 10.63 -34.30
C THR A 181 32.61 10.49 -35.42
N SER A 182 31.30 10.49 -35.11
CA SER A 182 30.23 10.45 -36.12
C SER A 182 29.94 11.80 -36.76
N THR A 183 30.21 12.91 -36.05
CA THR A 183 30.00 14.28 -36.55
C THR A 183 31.17 14.84 -37.36
N SER A 184 32.28 14.10 -37.49
CA SER A 184 33.49 14.58 -38.16
C SER A 184 33.60 14.28 -39.66
N GLU A 185 32.59 13.63 -40.27
CA GLU A 185 32.64 13.27 -41.71
C GLU A 185 31.80 14.15 -42.66
N GLU A 186 30.86 14.99 -42.19
CA GLU A 186 30.00 15.78 -43.12
C GLU A 186 29.97 17.32 -42.96
N ASP A 187 30.44 17.93 -41.85
CA ASP A 187 30.33 19.40 -41.66
C ASP A 187 31.68 20.12 -41.52
N ARG A 188 32.54 20.03 -42.54
CA ARG A 188 33.74 20.89 -42.67
C ARG A 188 33.77 21.67 -43.98
N GLU A 189 32.83 22.59 -44.14
CA GLU A 189 33.05 23.79 -44.95
C GLU A 189 32.63 25.05 -44.18
N GLY A 190 33.58 25.98 -44.03
CA GLY A 190 33.27 27.38 -43.69
C GLY A 190 33.73 27.88 -42.32
N TRP A 191 35.04 27.99 -42.06
CA TRP A 191 35.55 29.00 -41.12
C TRP A 191 36.27 30.10 -41.90
N VAL A 192 35.83 31.35 -41.72
CA VAL A 192 36.57 32.57 -42.12
C VAL A 192 37.12 33.21 -40.85
N TYR A 193 38.42 33.49 -40.87
CA TYR A 193 39.20 34.09 -39.80
C TYR A 193 39.11 35.62 -39.85
N VAL A 194 38.92 36.30 -38.71
CA VAL A 194 39.17 37.74 -38.56
C VAL A 194 39.79 38.04 -37.19
N GLY A 195 41.06 38.47 -37.21
CA GLY A 195 41.54 39.68 -36.51
C GLY A 195 41.91 39.61 -35.03
N GLU A 196 43.21 39.81 -34.76
CA GLU A 196 43.85 40.03 -33.45
C GLU A 196 43.39 41.30 -32.71
N GLY A 197 43.54 41.31 -31.38
CA GLY A 197 43.35 42.50 -30.54
C GLY A 197 43.77 42.34 -29.07
N GLN A 198 45.07 42.57 -28.82
CA GLN A 198 45.76 43.07 -27.61
C GLN A 198 45.32 42.70 -26.17
N ALA A 199 46.35 42.31 -25.40
CA ALA A 199 46.36 42.12 -23.96
C ALA A 199 46.27 43.42 -23.15
N MET A 200 45.63 43.36 -21.97
CA MET A 200 45.91 44.28 -20.87
C MET A 200 45.83 43.59 -19.50
N THR A 201 46.65 44.15 -18.62
CA THR A 201 47.13 43.70 -17.31
C THR A 201 46.13 43.85 -16.15
N GLY A 202 46.16 42.87 -15.23
CA GLY A 202 46.18 43.01 -13.77
C GLY A 202 44.96 43.56 -13.02
N ILE A 203 44.57 42.91 -11.91
CA ILE A 203 44.35 43.49 -10.56
C ILE A 203 44.02 42.36 -9.55
N LYS A 204 44.39 42.64 -8.29
CA LYS A 204 44.59 41.77 -7.12
C LYS A 204 43.32 41.27 -6.40
N VAL A 205 43.57 40.21 -5.63
CA VAL A 205 42.84 39.58 -4.50
C VAL A 205 42.35 40.56 -3.42
N THR A 206 41.22 40.27 -2.78
CA THR A 206 41.00 40.49 -1.34
C THR A 206 40.13 39.38 -0.72
N ASP A 207 40.66 38.74 0.32
CA ASP A 207 39.95 38.02 1.38
C ASP A 207 39.54 39.02 2.48
N ASP A 208 38.31 38.94 3.01
CA ASP A 208 38.07 39.08 4.47
C ASP A 208 36.65 38.59 4.89
N PRO A 209 36.46 38.18 6.16
CA PRO A 209 35.37 37.33 6.65
C PRO A 209 34.27 38.09 7.42
N LEU A 210 33.22 37.34 7.80
CA LEU A 210 32.10 37.65 8.72
C LEU A 210 30.78 38.08 8.03
N ASP A 211 29.84 37.13 7.93
CA ASP A 211 28.45 37.42 8.30
C ASP A 211 27.77 36.15 8.88
N LEU A 212 27.50 36.20 10.19
CA LEU A 212 26.71 35.21 10.92
C LEU A 212 25.22 35.55 10.76
N GLY A 213 24.68 35.24 9.59
CA GLY A 213 23.24 35.31 9.32
C GLY A 213 22.52 34.04 9.79
N ARG A 214 21.93 34.08 10.98
CA ARG A 214 20.86 33.15 11.42
C ARG A 214 19.72 33.18 10.40
N VAL A 215 19.59 32.15 9.57
CA VAL A 215 18.32 31.85 8.90
C VAL A 215 17.57 30.86 9.79
N ALA A 216 16.57 31.36 10.50
CA ALA A 216 15.65 30.57 11.29
C ALA A 216 14.85 29.63 10.37
N THR A 217 14.94 28.33 10.64
CA THR A 217 14.05 27.30 10.09
C THR A 217 12.66 27.48 10.74
N PRO A 218 11.55 27.52 9.99
CA PRO A 218 10.23 27.56 10.62
C PRO A 218 9.87 26.15 11.09
N ALA A 219 10.31 25.81 12.30
CA ALA A 219 9.73 24.74 13.10
C ALA A 219 8.58 25.31 13.95
N GLN A 220 7.56 25.88 13.31
CA GLN A 220 6.27 26.15 13.93
C GLN A 220 5.17 25.86 12.90
N SER A 221 4.11 25.22 13.37
CA SER A 221 2.95 24.78 12.60
C SER A 221 2.26 25.97 11.94
N GLU A 222 2.63 26.29 10.71
CA GLU A 222 1.91 27.29 9.91
C GLU A 222 1.14 26.61 8.78
N ARG A 223 -0.13 27.02 8.67
CA ARG A 223 -1.07 26.59 7.63
C ARG A 223 -0.63 27.22 6.31
N ILE A 224 -0.44 26.39 5.30
CA ILE A 224 -0.11 26.85 3.94
C ILE A 224 -1.34 26.60 3.07
N ASP A 225 -1.81 27.66 2.40
CA ASP A 225 -2.90 27.59 1.43
C ASP A 225 -2.30 27.31 0.05
N VAL A 226 -2.76 26.25 -0.61
CA VAL A 226 -2.31 25.87 -1.95
C VAL A 226 -3.46 26.17 -2.90
N GLY A 227 -3.28 27.21 -3.73
CA GLY A 227 -4.31 27.73 -4.62
C GLY A 227 -4.82 26.72 -5.64
N SER A 228 -6.11 26.85 -5.97
CA SER A 228 -6.80 26.07 -7.00
C SER A 228 -6.19 26.32 -8.38
N VAL A 229 -5.92 25.26 -9.13
CA VAL A 229 -5.54 25.34 -10.54
C VAL A 229 -6.80 25.51 -11.38
N ASP A 230 -6.93 26.62 -12.09
CA ASP A 230 -8.04 26.90 -13.00
C ASP A 230 -8.16 25.83 -14.09
N ARG A 231 -9.32 25.14 -14.13
CA ARG A 231 -9.69 24.22 -15.22
C ARG A 231 -10.50 24.97 -16.26
N SER A 232 -9.92 25.09 -17.45
CA SER A 232 -10.61 25.51 -18.67
C SER A 232 -11.84 24.62 -18.92
N THR A 233 -13.00 25.26 -18.92
CA THR A 233 -14.30 24.72 -19.30
C THR A 233 -14.39 24.58 -20.81
N ASN A 234 -14.62 23.38 -21.32
CA ASN A 234 -15.33 23.19 -22.58
C ASN A 234 -16.33 22.03 -22.41
N SER A 235 -17.60 22.42 -22.39
CA SER A 235 -18.77 21.55 -22.37
C SER A 235 -19.07 21.04 -23.78
N SER A 236 -19.40 19.76 -23.92
CA SER A 236 -20.21 19.25 -25.03
C SER A 236 -20.94 17.98 -24.60
N THR A 237 -22.20 17.91 -25.03
CA THR A 237 -23.33 17.21 -24.41
C THR A 237 -23.63 15.86 -25.10
N THR A 238 -24.12 14.90 -24.30
CA THR A 238 -24.95 13.70 -24.62
C THR A 238 -24.42 12.58 -25.53
N THR A 239 -24.38 11.34 -25.01
CA THR A 239 -25.34 10.26 -25.37
C THR A 239 -25.13 8.96 -24.56
N LEU A 240 -26.26 8.47 -24.01
CA LEU A 240 -26.69 7.08 -23.78
C LEU A 240 -25.77 6.10 -23.01
N SER A 241 -26.24 5.83 -21.79
CA SER A 241 -25.83 4.82 -20.82
C SER A 241 -25.77 3.41 -21.41
N ARG A 242 -24.60 2.77 -21.30
CA ARG A 242 -24.45 1.32 -21.47
C ARG A 242 -24.27 0.67 -20.09
N PRO A 243 -25.01 -0.39 -19.74
CA PRO A 243 -24.86 -1.05 -18.44
C PRO A 243 -23.45 -1.66 -18.31
N SER A 244 -22.82 -1.41 -17.16
CA SER A 244 -21.52 -1.97 -16.80
C SER A 244 -21.61 -3.51 -16.73
N PRO A 245 -20.71 -4.27 -17.39
CA PRO A 245 -20.69 -5.71 -17.30
C PRO A 245 -20.23 -6.19 -15.90
N PRO A 246 -20.61 -7.41 -15.47
CA PRO A 246 -20.30 -7.96 -14.15
C PRO A 246 -18.78 -8.19 -13.94
N PRO A 247 -18.27 -8.11 -12.70
CA PRO A 247 -16.84 -8.16 -12.41
C PRO A 247 -16.34 -9.60 -12.37
N SER A 248 -16.12 -10.16 -13.55
CA SER A 248 -15.16 -11.24 -13.73
C SER A 248 -14.47 -10.98 -15.07
N VAL A 249 -13.17 -11.28 -15.13
CA VAL A 249 -12.22 -10.95 -16.21
C VAL A 249 -11.36 -9.73 -15.89
N HIS A 250 -10.05 -9.99 -15.87
CA HIS A 250 -8.94 -9.06 -15.68
C HIS A 250 -9.22 -7.65 -16.23
N ILE A 251 -9.48 -6.69 -15.35
CA ILE A 251 -9.32 -5.27 -15.67
C ILE A 251 -7.81 -5.09 -15.92
N ARG A 252 -7.40 -5.11 -17.20
CA ARG A 252 -6.06 -4.72 -17.63
C ARG A 252 -5.97 -3.21 -17.54
N ASP A 253 -5.84 -2.73 -16.33
CA ASP A 253 -5.49 -1.34 -16.02
C ASP A 253 -3.98 -1.21 -16.20
N GLY A 254 -3.57 -0.85 -17.42
CA GLY A 254 -2.15 -0.81 -17.82
C GLY A 254 -1.31 0.07 -16.89
N ARG A 255 -1.88 1.19 -16.41
CA ARG A 255 -1.18 2.14 -15.54
C ARG A 255 -0.85 1.53 -14.17
N VAL A 256 -1.81 0.84 -13.55
CA VAL A 256 -1.59 0.19 -12.25
C VAL A 256 -0.53 -0.91 -12.34
N ASP A 257 -0.55 -1.71 -13.42
CA ASP A 257 0.45 -2.75 -13.62
C ASP A 257 1.85 -2.19 -13.92
N GLU A 258 1.94 -1.08 -14.67
CA GLU A 258 3.20 -0.34 -14.89
C GLU A 258 3.78 0.20 -13.58
N VAL A 259 2.95 0.80 -12.73
CA VAL A 259 3.34 1.29 -11.40
C VAL A 259 3.88 0.15 -10.53
N PHE A 260 3.21 -1.00 -10.52
CA PHE A 260 3.69 -2.18 -9.79
C PHE A 260 5.01 -2.72 -10.33
N LYS A 261 5.17 -2.72 -11.66
CA LYS A 261 6.41 -3.14 -12.31
C LYS A 261 7.56 -2.19 -11.96
N LEU A 262 7.32 -0.88 -12.02
CA LEU A 262 8.30 0.15 -11.64
C LEU A 262 8.75 -0.06 -10.19
N HIS A 263 7.81 -0.10 -9.24
CA HIS A 263 8.15 -0.32 -7.83
C HIS A 263 8.92 -1.63 -7.62
N SER A 264 8.45 -2.74 -8.18
CA SER A 264 9.09 -4.06 -8.02
C SER A 264 10.51 -4.07 -8.59
N SER A 265 10.71 -3.49 -9.78
CA SER A 265 12.01 -3.42 -10.45
C SER A 265 13.08 -2.66 -9.65
N ARG A 266 12.66 -1.74 -8.78
CA ARG A 266 13.56 -0.93 -7.95
C ARG A 266 13.75 -1.50 -6.57
N ARG A 267 12.69 -2.05 -5.98
CA ARG A 267 12.75 -2.50 -4.59
C ARG A 267 13.32 -3.91 -4.44
N MET A 268 13.08 -4.78 -5.40
CA MET A 268 13.53 -6.17 -5.37
C MET A 268 14.86 -6.31 -6.12
N LYS A 269 15.67 -7.31 -5.76
CA LYS A 269 16.89 -7.67 -6.51
C LYS A 269 16.50 -8.05 -7.94
N PRO A 270 17.31 -7.72 -8.97
CA PRO A 270 17.04 -8.12 -10.36
C PRO A 270 16.87 -9.64 -10.55
N THR A 271 17.52 -10.43 -9.70
CA THR A 271 17.45 -11.91 -9.71
C THR A 271 16.24 -12.48 -8.98
N SER A 272 15.38 -11.64 -8.41
CA SER A 272 14.20 -12.07 -7.64
C SER A 272 12.98 -12.21 -8.54
N SER A 273 12.25 -13.32 -8.45
CA SER A 273 10.90 -13.48 -9.01
C SER A 273 9.80 -12.80 -8.18
N GLY A 274 10.15 -12.31 -6.99
CA GLY A 274 9.22 -11.66 -6.05
C GLY A 274 8.74 -10.28 -6.49
N ARG A 275 7.50 -9.95 -6.11
CA ARG A 275 6.86 -8.65 -6.33
C ARG A 275 7.11 -7.69 -5.16
N GLY A 276 7.16 -6.39 -5.44
CA GLY A 276 7.23 -5.34 -4.40
C GLY A 276 5.97 -5.31 -3.55
N VAL A 277 4.82 -4.98 -4.17
CA VAL A 277 3.49 -5.17 -3.54
C VAL A 277 2.93 -6.53 -3.98
N SER A 278 3.12 -7.53 -3.12
CA SER A 278 2.71 -8.91 -3.36
C SER A 278 1.32 -9.26 -2.81
N ILE A 279 0.87 -8.57 -1.76
CA ILE A 279 -0.37 -8.89 -1.03
C ILE A 279 -1.60 -8.51 -1.88
N PRO A 280 -2.49 -9.46 -2.23
CA PRO A 280 -3.66 -9.20 -3.06
C PRO A 280 -4.53 -8.04 -2.60
N SER A 281 -4.84 -7.93 -1.30
CA SER A 281 -5.62 -6.81 -0.76
C SER A 281 -4.92 -5.46 -0.93
N GLN A 282 -3.60 -5.37 -0.74
CA GLN A 282 -2.87 -4.12 -0.99
C GLN A 282 -2.90 -3.72 -2.47
N ARG A 283 -2.81 -4.70 -3.38
CA ARG A 283 -2.93 -4.43 -4.82
C ARG A 283 -4.34 -3.94 -5.19
N ARG A 284 -5.36 -4.50 -4.56
CA ARG A 284 -6.76 -4.08 -4.70
C ARG A 284 -6.94 -2.63 -4.23
N TRP A 285 -6.31 -2.25 -3.12
CA TRP A 285 -6.29 -0.87 -2.65
C TRP A 285 -5.67 0.10 -3.65
N CYS A 286 -4.55 -0.24 -4.27
CA CYS A 286 -3.95 0.61 -5.31
C CYS A 286 -4.91 0.81 -6.50
N ARG A 287 -5.72 -0.19 -6.87
CA ARG A 287 -6.76 -0.03 -7.90
C ARG A 287 -7.88 0.90 -7.46
N TYR A 288 -8.34 0.79 -6.21
CA TYR A 288 -9.33 1.72 -5.66
C TYR A 288 -8.82 3.17 -5.66
N ILE A 289 -7.55 3.35 -5.30
CA ILE A 289 -6.91 4.66 -5.34
C ILE A 289 -6.77 5.19 -6.75
N HIS A 290 -6.46 4.33 -7.73
CA HIS A 290 -6.44 4.75 -9.11
C HIS A 290 -7.80 5.33 -9.53
N LEU A 291 -8.88 4.60 -9.27
CA LEU A 291 -10.25 5.05 -9.54
C LEU A 291 -10.59 6.35 -8.81
N LEU A 292 -10.13 6.53 -7.57
CA LEU A 292 -10.32 7.80 -6.85
C LEU A 292 -9.60 8.96 -7.55
N PHE A 293 -8.34 8.79 -7.94
CA PHE A 293 -7.57 9.87 -8.57
C PHE A 293 -7.96 10.15 -10.02
N THR A 294 -8.63 9.21 -10.70
CA THR A 294 -9.20 9.43 -12.03
C THR A 294 -10.65 9.92 -12.02
N ASN A 295 -11.24 10.13 -10.83
CA ASN A 295 -12.67 10.44 -10.65
C ASN A 295 -13.62 9.36 -11.21
N GLU A 296 -13.18 8.10 -11.17
CA GLU A 296 -13.94 6.91 -11.58
C GLU A 296 -14.37 6.05 -10.39
N ALA A 297 -14.23 6.56 -9.17
CA ALA A 297 -14.70 5.87 -7.98
C ALA A 297 -16.24 5.72 -7.99
N PRO A 298 -16.77 4.61 -7.47
CA PRO A 298 -18.21 4.37 -7.43
C PRO A 298 -18.95 5.49 -6.66
N PRO A 299 -20.04 6.08 -7.19
CA PRO A 299 -20.83 7.08 -6.48
C PRO A 299 -21.27 6.62 -5.09
N SER A 300 -21.63 5.35 -4.94
CA SER A 300 -21.98 4.74 -3.65
C SER A 300 -20.85 4.73 -2.61
N TYR A 301 -19.58 4.81 -3.02
CA TYR A 301 -18.45 5.01 -2.10
C TYR A 301 -18.35 6.46 -1.63
N LEU A 302 -18.57 7.41 -2.54
CA LEU A 302 -18.45 8.86 -2.30
C LEU A 302 -19.68 9.45 -1.59
N SER A 303 -20.79 8.72 -1.54
CA SER A 303 -22.02 9.18 -0.91
C SER A 303 -21.83 9.52 0.58
N PRO A 304 -22.31 10.69 1.05
CA PRO A 304 -22.28 11.05 2.47
C PRO A 304 -23.23 10.18 3.30
N LYS A 305 -24.26 9.60 2.68
CA LYS A 305 -25.15 8.62 3.30
C LYS A 305 -24.79 7.24 2.75
N PRO A 306 -24.04 6.41 3.50
CA PRO A 306 -23.64 5.10 3.02
C PRO A 306 -24.86 4.20 2.88
N SER A 307 -24.99 3.53 1.73
CA SER A 307 -25.88 2.37 1.61
C SER A 307 -25.29 1.18 2.38
N ARG A 308 -26.16 0.24 2.75
CA ARG A 308 -25.83 -0.89 3.62
C ARG A 308 -25.99 -2.20 2.86
N VAL A 309 -25.12 -3.16 3.15
CA VAL A 309 -25.20 -4.52 2.62
C VAL A 309 -25.12 -5.53 3.75
N ARG A 310 -25.86 -6.63 3.64
CA ARG A 310 -25.87 -7.74 4.59
C ARG A 310 -24.99 -8.87 4.06
N LEU A 311 -23.98 -9.27 4.82
CA LEU A 311 -23.20 -10.47 4.51
C LEU A 311 -24.01 -11.70 4.89
N THR A 312 -24.56 -12.38 3.88
CA THR A 312 -25.47 -13.51 4.10
C THR A 312 -24.73 -14.83 4.22
N SER A 313 -23.68 -15.03 3.41
CA SER A 313 -22.87 -16.24 3.50
C SER A 313 -21.47 -16.12 2.90
N ILE A 314 -20.58 -17.01 3.35
CA ILE A 314 -19.27 -17.28 2.76
C ILE A 314 -19.18 -18.79 2.54
N THR A 315 -18.89 -19.23 1.31
CA THR A 315 -18.67 -20.65 1.01
C THR A 315 -17.21 -20.85 0.58
N LEU A 316 -16.49 -21.71 1.29
CA LEU A 316 -15.11 -22.10 0.99
C LEU A 316 -15.12 -23.40 0.20
N LEU A 317 -14.43 -23.42 -0.93
CA LEU A 317 -14.14 -24.65 -1.69
C LEU A 317 -12.66 -24.95 -1.53
N LEU A 318 -12.36 -26.08 -0.90
CA LEU A 318 -11.01 -26.53 -0.65
C LEU A 318 -10.71 -27.75 -1.52
N SER A 319 -9.62 -27.70 -2.29
CA SER A 319 -9.09 -28.86 -2.98
C SER A 319 -8.71 -29.94 -1.96
N PRO A 320 -9.07 -31.21 -2.20
CA PRO A 320 -8.68 -32.31 -1.33
C PRO A 320 -7.15 -32.33 -1.15
N PRO A 321 -6.66 -32.58 0.08
CA PRO A 321 -5.23 -32.63 0.34
C PRO A 321 -4.54 -33.69 -0.54
N SER A 322 -3.48 -33.28 -1.23
CA SER A 322 -2.71 -34.16 -2.13
C SER A 322 -1.21 -34.12 -1.80
N GLY A 323 -0.48 -35.18 -2.16
CA GLY A 323 0.97 -35.27 -1.96
C GLY A 323 1.42 -35.05 -0.51
N TRP A 324 2.25 -34.03 -0.29
CA TRP A 324 2.80 -33.67 1.02
C TRP A 324 1.75 -33.16 2.03
N GLN A 325 0.54 -32.79 1.55
CA GLN A 325 -0.57 -32.34 2.41
C GLN A 325 -1.38 -33.51 2.99
N LYS A 326 -1.13 -34.76 2.58
CA LYS A 326 -1.86 -35.95 3.09
C LYS A 326 -1.88 -36.10 4.62
N PRO A 327 -0.80 -35.79 5.37
CA PRO A 327 -0.85 -35.82 6.84
C PRO A 327 -1.81 -34.80 7.46
N LEU A 328 -2.17 -33.75 6.71
CA LEU A 328 -3.14 -32.72 7.11
C LEU A 328 -4.57 -33.08 6.67
N ALA A 329 -4.78 -34.25 6.04
CA ALA A 329 -6.07 -34.63 5.50
C ALA A 329 -7.16 -34.72 6.56
N SER A 330 -6.86 -35.19 7.77
CA SER A 330 -7.82 -35.23 8.88
C SER A 330 -8.30 -33.84 9.31
N LEU A 331 -7.47 -32.80 9.12
CA LEU A 331 -7.82 -31.41 9.44
C LEU A 331 -8.75 -30.80 8.38
N VAL A 332 -8.55 -31.16 7.11
CA VAL A 332 -9.33 -30.63 5.97
C VAL A 332 -10.61 -31.43 5.73
N VAL A 333 -10.55 -32.76 5.86
CA VAL A 333 -11.64 -33.68 5.53
C VAL A 333 -12.56 -33.94 6.75
N GLY A 334 -12.06 -33.72 7.97
CA GLY A 334 -12.77 -34.09 9.20
C GLY A 334 -12.74 -35.60 9.43
N GLY A 335 -12.19 -36.05 10.56
CA GLY A 335 -12.12 -37.47 10.89
C GLY A 335 -13.49 -38.09 11.23
N ALA A 336 -13.74 -39.30 10.74
CA ALA A 336 -14.88 -40.11 11.13
C ALA A 336 -14.70 -40.67 12.55
N GLY A 337 -15.11 -39.91 13.57
CA GLY A 337 -15.19 -40.39 14.95
C GLY A 337 -14.72 -39.37 15.96
N GLY A 338 -15.67 -38.79 16.70
CA GLY A 338 -15.39 -37.94 17.87
C GLY A 338 -15.85 -36.50 17.69
N THR A 339 -16.96 -36.18 18.36
CA THR A 339 -17.48 -34.86 18.71
C THR A 339 -16.54 -33.65 18.48
N GLY A 340 -16.68 -32.95 17.33
CA GLY A 340 -16.43 -31.50 17.25
C GLY A 340 -15.21 -30.94 16.49
N GLN A 341 -14.37 -31.72 15.79
CA GLN A 341 -13.12 -31.18 15.21
C GLN A 341 -13.07 -31.24 13.66
N GLY A 342 -13.07 -30.06 13.01
CA GLY A 342 -12.92 -29.90 11.54
C GLY A 342 -13.84 -28.89 10.85
N LYS A 343 -14.62 -28.07 11.58
CA LYS A 343 -15.52 -27.07 10.96
C LYS A 343 -14.78 -25.78 10.63
N ALA A 344 -14.92 -25.32 9.39
CA ALA A 344 -14.44 -23.99 9.00
C ALA A 344 -15.31 -22.89 9.61
N TRP A 345 -14.72 -21.72 9.80
CA TRP A 345 -15.39 -20.52 10.26
C TRP A 345 -14.64 -19.27 9.75
N ALA A 346 -15.25 -18.10 9.82
CA ALA A 346 -14.61 -16.86 9.44
C ALA A 346 -14.88 -15.75 10.45
N SER A 347 -13.87 -14.93 10.75
CA SER A 347 -14.08 -13.65 11.43
C SER A 347 -14.22 -12.53 10.40
N VAL A 348 -15.15 -11.62 10.67
CA VAL A 348 -15.35 -10.39 9.92
C VAL A 348 -14.90 -9.24 10.80
N ALA A 349 -14.03 -8.37 10.26
CA ALA A 349 -13.44 -7.26 11.01
C ALA A 349 -13.38 -6.00 10.16
N ARG A 350 -13.30 -4.83 10.80
CA ARG A 350 -13.04 -3.55 10.12
C ARG A 350 -12.21 -2.63 11.00
N TYR A 351 -11.65 -1.59 10.39
CA TYR A 351 -10.92 -0.56 11.13
C TYR A 351 -11.82 0.16 12.12
N ASP A 352 -11.20 0.68 13.18
CA ASP A 352 -11.86 1.49 14.19
C ASP A 352 -12.70 2.60 13.55
N ASP A 353 -13.95 2.72 14.01
CA ASP A 353 -14.93 3.61 13.38
C ASP A 353 -14.52 5.09 13.55
N GLU A 354 -14.04 5.48 14.74
CA GLU A 354 -13.55 6.84 15.00
C GLU A 354 -12.32 7.18 14.16
N TYR A 355 -11.40 6.23 14.00
CA TYR A 355 -10.19 6.45 13.21
C TYR A 355 -10.52 6.76 11.75
N VAL A 356 -11.39 5.95 11.13
CA VAL A 356 -11.76 6.14 9.72
C VAL A 356 -12.54 7.43 9.51
N GLU A 357 -13.43 7.81 10.43
CA GLU A 357 -14.13 9.09 10.36
C GLU A 357 -13.18 10.28 10.56
N GLU A 358 -12.16 10.16 11.42
CA GLU A 358 -11.11 11.17 11.54
C GLU A 358 -10.32 11.32 10.22
N LEU A 359 -10.02 10.22 9.52
CA LEU A 359 -9.37 10.29 8.21
C LEU A 359 -10.28 10.96 7.16
N LYS A 360 -11.57 10.61 7.12
CA LYS A 360 -12.52 11.21 6.18
C LYS A 360 -12.69 12.71 6.42
N SER A 361 -12.91 13.12 7.67
CA SER A 361 -13.07 14.54 8.05
C SER A 361 -11.84 15.39 7.74
N ARG A 362 -10.65 14.79 7.67
CA ARG A 362 -9.42 15.45 7.22
C ARG A 362 -9.31 15.56 5.69
N GLY A 363 -10.29 15.09 4.92
CA GLY A 363 -10.31 15.09 3.45
C GLY A 363 -9.85 13.80 2.79
N GLY A 364 -9.87 12.67 3.51
CA GLY A 364 -9.48 11.36 2.96
C GLY A 364 -10.48 10.75 1.96
N THR A 365 -11.58 11.44 1.64
CA THR A 365 -12.63 10.96 0.73
C THR A 365 -12.28 11.07 -0.75
N GLY A 366 -11.14 11.68 -1.10
CA GLY A 366 -10.67 11.74 -2.48
C GLY A 366 -11.10 12.99 -3.25
N GLU A 367 -11.33 14.11 -2.57
CA GLU A 367 -11.47 15.45 -3.19
C GLU A 367 -10.16 15.96 -3.86
N GLY A 368 -9.30 15.03 -4.30
CA GLY A 368 -8.00 15.28 -4.89
C GLY A 368 -6.88 15.50 -3.88
N VAL A 369 -5.80 16.10 -4.38
CA VAL A 369 -4.60 16.53 -3.63
C VAL A 369 -4.80 17.98 -3.11
N GLY A 370 -5.96 18.61 -3.37
CA GLY A 370 -6.27 19.97 -2.91
C GLY A 370 -6.70 20.03 -1.44
N GLY A 371 -6.66 21.24 -0.86
CA GLY A 371 -7.14 21.54 0.49
C GLY A 371 -6.04 21.78 1.53
N GLN A 372 -6.43 22.30 2.71
CA GLN A 372 -5.50 22.64 3.79
C GLN A 372 -4.74 21.40 4.31
N ILE A 373 -3.42 21.52 4.46
CA ILE A 373 -2.55 20.44 4.93
C ILE A 373 -2.06 20.74 6.35
N SER A 374 -2.22 19.76 7.24
CA SER A 374 -1.54 19.74 8.54
C SER A 374 -0.32 18.83 8.46
N TRP A 375 0.87 19.38 8.72
CA TRP A 375 2.12 18.62 8.77
C TRP A 375 2.15 17.64 9.95
N GLY A 376 2.76 16.48 9.74
CA GLY A 376 2.97 15.44 10.78
C GLY A 376 2.09 14.19 10.60
N GLY A 377 1.24 14.17 9.58
CA GLY A 377 0.35 13.05 9.26
C GLY A 377 -0.81 12.86 10.24
N VAL A 378 -1.29 11.62 10.34
CA VAL A 378 -2.51 11.23 11.08
C VAL A 378 -2.23 10.40 12.33
N GLY A 379 -1.02 9.84 12.47
CA GLY A 379 -0.64 9.03 13.62
C GLY A 379 -0.45 9.83 14.92
N GLY A 380 -0.14 11.14 14.82
CA GLY A 380 -0.13 12.11 15.92
C GLY A 380 0.28 11.58 17.30
N LYS A 381 -0.58 11.84 18.30
CA LYS A 381 -0.42 11.50 19.74
C LYS A 381 -0.54 10.02 20.08
N GLY A 382 -0.65 9.12 19.08
CA GLY A 382 -0.79 7.69 19.34
C GLY A 382 -2.21 7.21 19.66
N ARG A 383 -3.25 7.99 19.32
CA ARG A 383 -4.64 7.69 19.69
C ARG A 383 -5.13 6.34 19.13
N PHE A 384 -4.84 6.06 17.85
CA PHE A 384 -5.41 4.90 17.14
C PHE A 384 -4.42 3.77 16.86
N ASP A 385 -3.14 3.95 17.16
CA ASP A 385 -2.07 3.04 16.73
C ASP A 385 -1.13 2.62 17.88
N THR A 386 -1.54 2.85 19.13
CA THR A 386 -0.94 2.27 20.34
C THR A 386 -1.46 0.86 20.63
N ASN A 387 -2.60 0.49 20.06
CA ASN A 387 -3.25 -0.81 20.19
C ASN A 387 -3.75 -1.32 18.82
N LYS A 388 -4.47 -2.45 18.84
CA LYS A 388 -5.08 -3.08 17.67
C LYS A 388 -5.94 -2.05 16.91
N MET A 389 -5.69 -1.88 15.60
CA MET A 389 -6.31 -0.82 14.79
C MET A 389 -7.63 -1.23 14.11
N PHE A 390 -7.92 -2.54 14.08
CA PHE A 390 -9.16 -3.10 13.54
C PHE A 390 -9.68 -4.15 14.52
N ARG A 391 -11.00 -4.35 14.54
CA ARG A 391 -11.66 -5.29 15.45
C ARG A 391 -12.71 -6.08 14.70
N SER A 392 -12.98 -7.29 15.18
CA SER A 392 -14.06 -8.11 14.67
C SER A 392 -15.40 -7.40 14.91
N CYS A 393 -16.29 -7.46 13.94
CA CYS A 393 -17.69 -7.05 14.06
C CYS A 393 -18.64 -8.22 13.86
N GLY A 394 -18.12 -9.43 13.63
CA GLY A 394 -18.94 -10.60 13.39
C GLY A 394 -18.16 -11.87 13.16
N LYS A 395 -18.86 -12.98 13.29
CA LYS A 395 -18.34 -14.33 13.06
C LYS A 395 -19.33 -15.13 12.22
N MET A 396 -18.78 -15.91 11.31
CA MET A 396 -19.52 -16.82 10.45
C MET A 396 -19.12 -18.25 10.78
N VAL A 397 -20.11 -19.12 10.93
CA VAL A 397 -19.94 -20.51 11.37
C VAL A 397 -20.51 -21.47 10.34
N SER A 398 -19.97 -22.68 10.33
CA SER A 398 -20.39 -23.71 9.36
C SER A 398 -21.84 -24.12 9.55
N ASN A 399 -22.58 -24.09 8.45
CA ASN A 399 -23.95 -24.55 8.31
C ASN A 399 -24.08 -25.49 7.08
N PRO A 400 -25.14 -26.31 7.01
CA PRO A 400 -25.39 -27.16 5.85
C PRO A 400 -25.48 -26.34 4.56
N VAL A 401 -25.02 -26.92 3.45
CA VAL A 401 -25.16 -26.35 2.12
C VAL A 401 -26.61 -26.59 1.64
N ASP A 402 -27.30 -25.55 1.21
CA ASP A 402 -28.63 -25.66 0.60
C ASP A 402 -28.58 -25.70 -0.94
N GLU A 403 -29.71 -26.01 -1.57
CA GLU A 403 -29.83 -26.10 -3.03
C GLU A 403 -29.55 -24.76 -3.76
N GLU A 404 -29.80 -23.62 -3.13
CA GLU A 404 -29.49 -22.31 -3.72
C GLU A 404 -27.97 -22.12 -3.81
N ILE A 405 -27.25 -22.51 -2.76
CA ILE A 405 -25.80 -22.41 -2.72
C ILE A 405 -25.17 -23.37 -3.73
N VAL A 406 -25.66 -24.61 -3.84
CA VAL A 406 -25.15 -25.59 -4.83
C VAL A 406 -25.20 -25.02 -6.26
N LYS A 407 -26.28 -24.31 -6.62
CA LYS A 407 -26.43 -23.67 -7.95
C LYS A 407 -25.39 -22.58 -8.23
N LEU A 408 -24.77 -22.01 -7.19
CA LEU A 408 -23.74 -20.98 -7.30
C LEU A 408 -22.32 -21.57 -7.35
N LEU A 409 -22.16 -22.87 -7.10
CA LEU A 409 -20.85 -23.52 -7.10
C LEU A 409 -20.42 -23.91 -8.53
N PRO A 410 -19.10 -24.10 -8.78
CA PRO A 410 -18.60 -24.66 -10.03
C PRO A 410 -19.25 -26.01 -10.36
N ARG A 411 -19.28 -26.40 -11.65
CA ARG A 411 -19.89 -27.68 -12.07
C ARG A 411 -19.22 -28.89 -11.43
N ASP A 412 -17.91 -28.79 -11.23
CA ASP A 412 -17.03 -29.75 -10.57
C ASP A 412 -16.99 -29.59 -9.03
N HIS A 413 -17.98 -28.92 -8.41
CA HIS A 413 -17.97 -28.66 -6.96
C HIS A 413 -17.86 -29.93 -6.10
N GLU A 414 -18.33 -31.08 -6.59
CA GLU A 414 -18.22 -32.38 -5.92
C GLU A 414 -16.77 -32.85 -5.73
N ASP A 415 -15.84 -32.33 -6.53
CA ASP A 415 -14.40 -32.62 -6.43
C ASP A 415 -13.73 -31.84 -5.28
N TYR A 416 -14.47 -30.93 -4.60
CA TYR A 416 -13.95 -30.06 -3.55
C TYR A 416 -14.66 -30.28 -2.22
N ILE A 417 -13.91 -30.05 -1.15
CA ILE A 417 -14.44 -30.01 0.21
C ILE A 417 -15.09 -28.64 0.40
N THR A 418 -16.41 -28.64 0.58
CA THR A 418 -17.21 -27.42 0.66
C THR A 418 -17.59 -27.11 2.12
N HIS A 419 -17.25 -25.92 2.58
CA HIS A 419 -17.72 -25.37 3.85
C HIS A 419 -18.58 -24.13 3.61
N HIS A 420 -19.88 -24.24 3.87
CA HIS A 420 -20.79 -23.09 3.82
C HIS A 420 -20.90 -22.45 5.20
N LEU A 421 -20.69 -21.13 5.26
CA LEU A 421 -20.66 -20.35 6.49
C LEU A 421 -21.76 -19.28 6.45
N THR A 422 -22.49 -19.14 7.55
CA THR A 422 -23.49 -18.06 7.75
C THR A 422 -23.27 -17.38 9.10
N PRO A 423 -23.82 -16.17 9.34
CA PRO A 423 -23.61 -15.44 10.60
C PRO A 423 -24.04 -16.25 11.83
N ALA A 424 -23.24 -16.20 12.91
CA ALA A 424 -23.45 -17.05 14.09
C ALA A 424 -24.62 -16.64 15.00
N HIS A 425 -24.91 -15.35 15.11
CA HIS A 425 -25.87 -14.81 16.08
C HIS A 425 -26.83 -13.80 15.47
N SER A 426 -26.31 -12.73 14.86
CA SER A 426 -27.10 -11.62 14.32
C SER A 426 -26.85 -11.44 12.82
N SER A 427 -27.74 -10.68 12.17
CA SER A 427 -27.48 -10.19 10.82
C SER A 427 -26.16 -9.40 10.82
N LEU A 428 -25.37 -9.60 9.78
CA LEU A 428 -24.07 -8.95 9.64
C LEU A 428 -24.15 -7.86 8.58
N ILE A 429 -24.64 -6.70 9.00
CA ILE A 429 -24.76 -5.54 8.13
C ILE A 429 -23.47 -4.72 8.14
N LEU A 430 -23.03 -4.36 6.95
CA LEU A 430 -21.81 -3.62 6.68
C LEU A 430 -22.15 -2.38 5.85
N ASP A 431 -21.41 -1.30 6.06
CA ASP A 431 -21.49 -0.14 5.17
C ASP A 431 -20.83 -0.46 3.84
N ARG A 432 -21.52 -0.10 2.76
CA ARG A 432 -21.04 -0.33 1.40
C ARG A 432 -19.75 0.43 1.10
N SER A 433 -19.55 1.58 1.73
CA SER A 433 -18.38 2.46 1.55
C SER A 433 -17.25 2.21 2.56
N ARG A 434 -17.39 1.21 3.45
CA ARG A 434 -16.36 0.87 4.44
C ARG A 434 -15.61 -0.40 4.06
N GLU A 435 -14.33 -0.44 4.38
CA GLU A 435 -13.54 -1.65 4.27
C GLU A 435 -13.89 -2.66 5.36
N PHE A 436 -13.86 -3.94 5.00
CA PHE A 436 -13.89 -5.03 5.96
C PHE A 436 -12.96 -6.17 5.50
N ARG A 437 -12.51 -6.95 6.48
CA ARG A 437 -11.72 -8.16 6.35
C ARG A 437 -12.60 -9.36 6.60
N MET A 438 -12.42 -10.39 5.78
CA MET A 438 -12.84 -11.76 6.08
C MET A 438 -11.59 -12.60 6.33
N LYS A 439 -11.44 -13.18 7.51
CA LYS A 439 -10.34 -14.09 7.84
C LYS A 439 -10.87 -15.48 8.07
N PHE A 440 -10.37 -16.43 7.29
CA PHE A 440 -10.91 -17.79 7.19
C PHE A 440 -10.07 -18.73 8.06
N HIS A 441 -10.74 -19.65 8.74
CA HIS A 441 -10.12 -20.62 9.63
C HIS A 441 -10.70 -22.01 9.38
N LEU A 442 -9.88 -23.02 9.65
CA LEU A 442 -10.27 -24.41 9.76
C LEU A 442 -9.86 -24.90 11.14
N ALA A 443 -10.83 -25.14 12.02
CA ALA A 443 -10.59 -25.20 13.46
C ALA A 443 -9.80 -23.97 13.94
N SER A 444 -8.64 -24.13 14.59
CA SER A 444 -7.79 -23.02 15.02
C SER A 444 -6.78 -22.54 13.97
N ILE A 445 -6.73 -23.18 12.79
CA ILE A 445 -5.70 -22.92 11.79
C ILE A 445 -6.18 -21.84 10.81
N PRO A 446 -5.47 -20.71 10.65
CA PRO A 446 -5.83 -19.71 9.66
C PRO A 446 -5.56 -20.24 8.24
N LEU A 447 -6.51 -20.03 7.34
CA LEU A 447 -6.39 -20.35 5.91
C LEU A 447 -5.97 -19.14 5.06
N GLY A 448 -6.03 -17.93 5.64
CA GLY A 448 -5.77 -16.67 4.95
C GLY A 448 -6.89 -15.66 5.20
N TRP A 449 -6.80 -14.49 4.57
CA TRP A 449 -7.84 -13.46 4.66
C TRP A 449 -7.99 -12.68 3.37
N ALA A 450 -9.05 -11.88 3.26
CA ALA A 450 -9.23 -10.94 2.17
C ALA A 450 -9.89 -9.67 2.68
N TRP A 451 -9.42 -8.51 2.21
CA TRP A 451 -10.05 -7.22 2.44
C TRP A 451 -10.78 -6.72 1.21
N MET A 452 -11.93 -6.08 1.41
CA MET A 452 -12.66 -5.42 0.33
C MET A 452 -13.50 -4.25 0.84
N ILE A 453 -13.91 -3.39 -0.10
CA ILE A 453 -14.91 -2.35 0.11
C ILE A 453 -16.06 -2.67 -0.86
N PRO A 454 -17.28 -2.99 -0.38
CA PRO A 454 -18.38 -3.43 -1.24
C PRO A 454 -18.66 -2.52 -2.44
N ALA A 455 -18.61 -1.20 -2.25
CA ALA A 455 -18.91 -0.23 -3.30
C ALA A 455 -18.09 -0.44 -4.59
N PHE A 456 -16.84 -0.89 -4.48
CA PHE A 456 -15.97 -1.13 -5.63
C PHE A 456 -16.17 -2.49 -6.31
N HIS A 457 -16.98 -3.38 -5.73
CA HIS A 457 -17.23 -4.73 -6.27
C HIS A 457 -18.68 -4.96 -6.67
N LEU A 458 -19.60 -4.09 -6.23
CA LEU A 458 -21.02 -4.24 -6.42
C LEU A 458 -21.54 -3.17 -7.42
N PRO A 459 -22.50 -3.51 -8.29
CA PRO A 459 -23.18 -2.52 -9.13
C PRO A 459 -23.88 -1.47 -8.28
N GLU A 460 -23.92 -0.22 -8.72
CA GLU A 460 -24.56 0.88 -7.98
C GLU A 460 -25.99 0.53 -7.50
N PRO A 461 -26.38 0.99 -6.30
CA PRO A 461 -27.72 0.79 -5.79
C PRO A 461 -28.74 1.53 -6.69
N PRO A 462 -29.98 1.04 -6.79
CA PRO A 462 -31.03 1.71 -7.55
C PRO A 462 -31.24 3.16 -7.07
N ALA A 463 -31.44 4.09 -8.01
CA ALA A 463 -31.67 5.51 -7.71
C ALA A 463 -32.99 5.74 -6.93
N ASP A 464 -34.01 4.92 -7.24
CA ASP A 464 -35.28 4.91 -6.55
C ASP A 464 -35.31 3.71 -5.62
N GLY A 465 -35.52 3.91 -4.32
CA GLY A 465 -35.71 2.84 -3.32
C GLY A 465 -36.97 1.97 -3.53
N GLY A 466 -37.45 1.86 -4.77
CA GLY A 466 -38.73 1.26 -5.17
C GLY A 466 -38.66 -0.22 -5.60
N SER A 467 -37.49 -0.85 -5.67
CA SER A 467 -37.45 -2.31 -5.78
C SER A 467 -37.55 -2.93 -4.39
N SER A 468 -38.71 -3.51 -4.09
CA SER A 468 -38.93 -4.31 -2.88
C SER A 468 -38.19 -5.65 -2.88
N ASP A 469 -37.56 -6.02 -4.00
CA ASP A 469 -36.80 -7.26 -4.11
C ASP A 469 -35.40 -7.07 -3.53
N LYS A 470 -35.09 -7.93 -2.55
CA LYS A 470 -33.77 -8.04 -1.92
C LYS A 470 -32.75 -8.49 -2.96
N ARG A 471 -32.06 -7.52 -3.57
CA ARG A 471 -31.01 -7.80 -4.56
C ARG A 471 -29.84 -8.47 -3.86
N THR A 472 -29.56 -9.72 -4.24
CA THR A 472 -28.41 -10.48 -3.77
C THR A 472 -27.31 -10.49 -4.82
N HIS A 473 -26.08 -10.28 -4.37
CA HIS A 473 -24.86 -10.27 -5.14
C HIS A 473 -23.95 -11.41 -4.71
N THR A 474 -23.34 -12.08 -5.68
CA THR A 474 -22.38 -13.16 -5.44
C THR A 474 -21.02 -12.75 -5.99
N LEU A 475 -20.00 -12.79 -5.13
CA LEU A 475 -18.61 -12.48 -5.46
C LEU A 475 -17.76 -13.75 -5.38
N TYR A 476 -16.86 -13.91 -6.33
CA TYR A 476 -15.98 -15.07 -6.43
C TYR A 476 -14.53 -14.63 -6.22
N PHE A 477 -13.89 -15.15 -5.18
CA PHE A 477 -12.49 -14.91 -4.88
C PHE A 477 -11.69 -16.19 -5.14
N PRO A 478 -10.93 -16.26 -6.24
CA PRO A 478 -9.97 -17.34 -6.41
C PRO A 478 -8.87 -17.22 -5.34
N ARG A 479 -8.14 -18.31 -5.07
CA ARG A 479 -7.01 -18.30 -4.11
C ARG A 479 -6.00 -17.17 -4.33
N SER A 480 -5.77 -16.77 -5.59
CA SER A 480 -4.87 -15.68 -5.95
C SER A 480 -5.33 -14.29 -5.45
N GLN A 481 -6.55 -14.18 -4.94
CA GLN A 481 -7.14 -13.01 -4.31
C GLN A 481 -7.21 -13.10 -2.78
N VAL A 482 -6.67 -14.18 -2.20
CA VAL A 482 -6.56 -14.37 -0.74
C VAL A 482 -5.16 -13.98 -0.30
N ASP A 483 -5.09 -13.20 0.77
CA ASP A 483 -3.84 -12.84 1.44
C ASP A 483 -3.33 -14.04 2.25
N PHE A 484 -2.06 -14.38 2.03
CA PHE A 484 -1.34 -15.44 2.74
C PHE A 484 -2.08 -16.78 2.84
N PRO A 485 -2.50 -17.40 1.71
CA PRO A 485 -3.05 -18.75 1.69
C PRO A 485 -1.90 -19.77 1.89
N LEU A 486 -1.34 -19.80 3.09
CA LEU A 486 -0.19 -20.63 3.48
C LEU A 486 -0.67 -21.90 4.20
N GLY A 487 0.15 -22.95 4.20
CA GLY A 487 -0.20 -24.21 4.84
C GLY A 487 -1.52 -24.79 4.29
N PRO A 488 -2.51 -25.14 5.14
CA PRO A 488 -3.83 -25.58 4.69
C PRO A 488 -4.58 -24.57 3.81
N GLY A 489 -4.26 -23.26 3.93
CA GLY A 489 -4.79 -22.23 3.05
C GLY A 489 -4.44 -22.42 1.58
N GLN A 490 -3.36 -23.16 1.27
CA GLN A 490 -3.00 -23.48 -0.11
C GLN A 490 -4.05 -24.35 -0.81
N SER A 491 -4.86 -25.07 -0.05
CA SER A 491 -5.98 -25.86 -0.56
C SER A 491 -7.17 -25.02 -0.97
N ILE A 492 -7.24 -23.72 -0.65
CA ILE A 492 -8.31 -22.87 -1.15
C ILE A 492 -8.32 -22.93 -2.68
N HIS A 493 -9.43 -23.37 -3.25
CA HIS A 493 -9.67 -23.26 -4.68
C HIS A 493 -10.34 -21.91 -4.96
N GLN A 494 -11.49 -21.70 -4.31
CA GLN A 494 -12.33 -20.52 -4.47
C GLN A 494 -13.10 -20.22 -3.18
N ILE A 495 -13.39 -18.94 -2.97
CA ILE A 495 -14.29 -18.45 -1.92
C ILE A 495 -15.44 -17.72 -2.59
N VAL A 496 -16.66 -18.11 -2.25
CA VAL A 496 -17.90 -17.48 -2.74
C VAL A 496 -18.48 -16.64 -1.61
N VAL A 497 -18.72 -15.35 -1.85
CA VAL A 497 -19.24 -14.41 -0.85
C VAL A 497 -20.58 -13.87 -1.34
N ARG A 498 -21.64 -13.98 -0.54
CA ARG A 498 -22.96 -13.45 -0.86
C ARG A 498 -23.28 -12.21 -0.01
N LEU A 499 -23.67 -11.13 -0.68
CA LEU A 499 -24.06 -9.86 -0.09
C LEU A 499 -25.46 -9.49 -0.57
N GLU A 500 -26.34 -9.09 0.35
CA GLU A 500 -27.70 -8.65 0.04
C GLU A 500 -27.83 -7.14 0.30
N GLU A 501 -28.43 -6.39 -0.62
CA GLU A 501 -28.74 -4.96 -0.40
C GLU A 501 -29.72 -4.79 0.76
N VAL A 502 -29.42 -3.87 1.68
CA VAL A 502 -30.33 -3.53 2.79
C VAL A 502 -31.12 -2.27 2.42
N PRO A 503 -32.47 -2.33 2.36
CA PRO A 503 -33.29 -1.16 2.04
C PRO A 503 -33.05 0.02 2.99
N GLU A 504 -33.20 1.25 2.48
CA GLU A 504 -32.99 2.45 3.31
C GLU A 504 -33.93 2.54 4.51
N GLY A 505 -35.17 2.04 4.37
CA GLY A 505 -36.18 2.01 5.44
C GLY A 505 -35.95 0.92 6.50
N ASP A 506 -34.98 0.02 6.31
CA ASP A 506 -34.67 -1.04 7.27
C ASP A 506 -34.04 -0.45 8.54
N LYS A 507 -34.57 -0.86 9.71
CA LYS A 507 -34.13 -0.40 11.02
C LYS A 507 -32.88 -1.12 11.54
N GLU A 508 -32.46 -2.21 10.89
CA GLU A 508 -31.29 -2.97 11.32
C GLU A 508 -30.01 -2.13 11.21
N GLN A 509 -29.24 -2.05 12.29
CA GLN A 509 -28.02 -1.23 12.32
C GLN A 509 -26.81 -1.97 11.74
N THR A 510 -25.78 -1.23 11.37
CA THR A 510 -24.49 -1.81 11.01
C THR A 510 -23.92 -2.58 12.20
N ALA A 511 -23.25 -3.70 11.92
CA ALA A 511 -22.68 -4.54 12.95
C ALA A 511 -21.66 -3.75 13.77
N ARG A 512 -21.79 -3.74 15.09
CA ARG A 512 -20.83 -3.04 15.97
C ARG A 512 -19.51 -3.77 16.07
N LEU A 513 -18.44 -3.04 16.40
CA LEU A 513 -17.17 -3.66 16.78
C LEU A 513 -17.32 -4.42 18.11
N MET A 514 -16.66 -5.58 18.19
CA MET A 514 -16.54 -6.39 19.39
C MET A 514 -15.47 -5.80 20.32
N THR A 515 -15.70 -5.95 21.62
CA THR A 515 -14.70 -5.69 22.67
C THR A 515 -13.65 -6.81 22.70
N ASP A 516 -12.51 -6.56 23.36
CA ASP A 516 -11.46 -7.58 23.54
C ASP A 516 -12.00 -8.84 24.25
N GLU A 517 -12.92 -8.68 25.20
CA GLU A 517 -13.54 -9.82 25.90
C GLU A 517 -14.44 -10.64 24.97
N GLU A 518 -15.19 -9.97 24.09
CA GLU A 518 -16.06 -10.62 23.11
C GLU A 518 -15.25 -11.37 22.05
N GLU A 519 -14.20 -10.76 21.50
CA GLU A 519 -13.31 -11.44 20.55
C GLU A 519 -12.70 -12.72 21.18
N ARG A 520 -12.26 -12.64 22.44
CA ARG A 520 -11.73 -13.79 23.18
C ARG A 520 -12.80 -14.87 23.42
N LYS A 521 -14.02 -14.50 23.81
CA LYS A 521 -15.14 -15.45 23.97
C LYS A 521 -15.50 -16.14 22.66
N GLU A 522 -15.38 -15.43 21.55
CA GLU A 522 -15.59 -15.96 20.21
C GLU A 522 -14.40 -16.76 19.65
N GLY A 523 -13.29 -16.87 20.39
CA GLY A 523 -12.08 -17.54 19.91
C GLY A 523 -11.42 -16.82 18.72
N VAL A 524 -11.69 -15.52 18.56
CA VAL A 524 -11.06 -14.66 17.56
C VAL A 524 -9.80 -14.06 18.17
N GLU A 525 -8.69 -14.78 18.07
CA GLU A 525 -7.37 -14.29 18.50
C GLU A 525 -6.63 -13.69 17.30
N ASP A 526 -6.92 -12.43 16.96
CA ASP A 526 -6.03 -11.63 16.13
C ASP A 526 -5.03 -10.93 17.05
N ASP A 527 -4.00 -11.67 17.47
CA ASP A 527 -3.04 -11.18 18.44
C ASP A 527 -2.19 -10.02 17.89
N LYS A 528 -1.56 -9.24 18.78
CA LYS A 528 -0.80 -8.00 18.44
C LYS A 528 0.38 -8.20 17.46
N GLY A 529 0.65 -9.44 17.07
CA GLY A 529 1.66 -9.78 16.09
C GLY A 529 1.36 -11.10 15.41
N GLU A 530 0.35 -11.13 14.54
CA GLU A 530 0.33 -12.08 13.42
C GLU A 530 1.61 -11.90 12.59
N ARG A 531 2.68 -12.54 13.05
CA ARG A 531 3.95 -12.61 12.35
C ARG A 531 3.75 -13.61 11.23
N VAL A 532 3.20 -13.15 10.11
CA VAL A 532 3.35 -13.90 8.88
C VAL A 532 4.82 -13.90 8.55
N LYS A 533 5.46 -15.06 8.65
CA LYS A 533 6.78 -15.29 8.07
C LYS A 533 6.58 -15.41 6.57
N GLU A 534 6.91 -14.35 5.82
CA GLU A 534 7.17 -14.53 4.39
C GLU A 534 8.36 -15.48 4.27
N ASP A 535 8.33 -16.45 3.34
CA ASP A 535 9.48 -17.31 3.07
C ASP A 535 10.72 -16.42 2.79
N GLY A 536 11.64 -16.37 3.75
CA GLY A 536 12.84 -15.53 3.72
C GLY A 536 13.00 -14.48 4.82
N GLU A 537 12.12 -14.39 5.84
CA GLU A 537 12.40 -13.66 7.10
C GLU A 537 12.87 -14.56 8.26
#